data_AF-P35914-F1
#
_entry.id   AF-P35914-F1
#
_cell.length_a   1.000
_cell.length_b   1.000
_cell.length_c   1.000
_cell.angle_alpha   90.00
_cell.angle_beta   90.00
_cell.angle_gamma   90.00
#
_symmetry.space_group_name_H-M   'P 1'
#
loop_
_entity.id
_entity.type
_entity.pdbx_description
1 polymer ?
#
loop_
_entity_poly.entity_id
_entity_poly.type
_entity_poly.pdbx_seq_one_letter_code
_entity_poly.pdbx_strand_id
1 'polypeptide(L)'
;MAAMRKALPRRLVGLASLRAVSTSSMGTLPKRVKIVEVGPRDGLQNEKNIVSTPVKIKLIDMLSEAGLSVIETTSFVSPKWVPQMGDHTEVLKGIQKFPGINYPVLTPNLKGFEAAVAAGAKEVVIFGAASELFTKKNINCSIEESFQRFDAILKAAQSANISVRGYVSCALGCPYEGKISPAKVAEVTKKFYSMGCYEISLGDTIGVGTPGIMKDMLSAVMQEVPLAALAVHCHDTYGQALANTLMALQMGVSVVDSSVAGLGGCPYAQGASGNLATEDLVYMLEGLGIHTGVNLQKLLEAGNFICQALNRKTSSKVAQATCKL
;
A
#
# COMPACT_ATOMS: atom_id res chain seq x y z
N MET A 1 27.17 -39.92 49.64
CA MET A 1 27.33 -41.28 49.10
C MET A 1 26.92 -41.28 47.64
N ALA A 2 27.79 -41.85 46.80
CA ALA A 2 27.67 -42.32 45.41
C ALA A 2 26.37 -42.02 44.62
N ALA A 3 26.39 -41.22 43.55
CA ALA A 3 26.94 -41.47 42.20
C ALA A 3 25.90 -42.07 41.23
N MET A 4 25.48 -41.26 40.25
CA MET A 4 25.22 -41.73 38.87
C MET A 4 25.04 -40.53 37.93
N ARG A 5 26.12 -40.15 37.23
CA ARG A 5 26.05 -39.29 36.03
C ARG A 5 26.03 -40.22 34.81
N LYS A 6 24.94 -40.20 34.04
CA LYS A 6 24.88 -40.77 32.69
C LYS A 6 25.04 -39.63 31.68
N ALA A 7 26.13 -39.68 30.93
CA ALA A 7 26.38 -38.82 29.78
C ALA A 7 25.60 -39.36 28.57
N LEU A 8 24.87 -38.50 27.86
CA LEU A 8 24.33 -38.79 26.53
C LEU A 8 25.32 -38.34 25.44
N PRO A 9 25.40 -39.05 24.30
CA PRO A 9 26.40 -38.81 23.28
C PRO A 9 26.05 -37.58 22.43
N ARG A 10 27.08 -36.76 22.15
CA ARG A 10 27.05 -35.66 21.19
C ARG A 10 26.77 -36.21 19.79
N ARG A 11 25.58 -35.93 19.24
CA ARG A 11 25.35 -36.04 17.79
C ARG A 11 25.96 -34.81 17.12
N LEU A 12 27.01 -35.04 16.33
CA LEU A 12 27.47 -34.09 15.32
C LEU A 12 26.34 -33.87 14.31
N VAL A 13 25.76 -32.68 14.30
CA VAL A 13 24.95 -32.19 13.18
C VAL A 13 25.95 -31.74 12.12
N GLY A 14 26.05 -32.52 11.04
CA GLY A 14 26.86 -32.18 9.88
C GLY A 14 26.42 -30.83 9.32
N LEU A 15 27.39 -29.93 9.10
CA LEU A 15 27.18 -28.72 8.31
C LEU A 15 26.81 -29.14 6.89
N ALA A 16 25.51 -29.20 6.61
CA ALA A 16 25.02 -29.17 5.24
C ALA A 16 25.40 -27.82 4.63
N SER A 17 26.12 -27.91 3.52
CA SER A 17 26.57 -26.83 2.64
C SER A 17 25.59 -25.65 2.60
N LEU A 18 25.99 -24.52 3.20
CA LEU A 18 25.44 -23.20 2.89
C LEU A 18 25.83 -22.89 1.45
N ARG A 19 24.96 -23.24 0.49
CA ARG A 19 25.00 -22.64 -0.84
C ARG A 19 24.88 -21.13 -0.65
N ALA A 20 25.96 -20.41 -0.95
CA ALA A 20 25.92 -18.96 -1.08
C ALA A 20 24.74 -18.59 -1.98
N VAL A 21 23.79 -17.83 -1.47
CA VAL A 21 22.85 -17.11 -2.32
C VAL A 21 23.71 -16.25 -3.22
N SER A 22 23.69 -16.57 -4.52
CA SER A 22 24.47 -15.87 -5.53
C SER A 22 24.21 -14.37 -5.42
N THR A 23 25.25 -13.59 -5.19
CA THR A 23 25.24 -12.12 -5.15
C THR A 23 24.75 -11.49 -6.45
N SER A 24 24.57 -12.27 -7.52
CA SER A 24 24.05 -11.80 -8.80
C SER A 24 22.66 -11.15 -8.72
N SER A 25 21.79 -11.56 -7.79
CA SER A 25 20.47 -10.93 -7.66
C SER A 25 20.50 -9.56 -6.98
N MET A 26 21.47 -9.31 -6.08
CA MET A 26 21.57 -8.02 -5.38
C MET A 26 21.91 -6.86 -6.32
N GLY A 27 22.54 -7.14 -7.48
CA GLY A 27 22.81 -6.13 -8.50
C GLY A 27 21.55 -5.56 -9.16
N THR A 28 20.39 -6.23 -9.03
CA THR A 28 19.14 -5.87 -9.71
C THR A 28 18.15 -5.07 -8.85
N LEU A 29 18.34 -5.01 -7.53
CA LEU A 29 17.44 -4.28 -6.64
C LEU A 29 17.58 -2.75 -6.84
N PRO A 30 16.47 -2.00 -6.78
CA PRO A 30 16.53 -0.54 -6.87
C PRO A 30 17.34 0.03 -5.70
N LYS A 31 18.15 1.06 -5.97
CA LYS A 31 18.97 1.71 -4.92
C LYS A 31 18.14 2.58 -3.96
N ARG A 32 16.94 2.96 -4.38
CA ARG A 32 15.98 3.77 -3.63
C ARG A 32 14.57 3.25 -3.88
N VAL A 33 13.75 3.22 -2.83
CA VAL A 33 12.32 2.90 -2.92
C VAL A 33 11.52 4.07 -2.35
N LYS A 34 10.52 4.52 -3.11
CA LYS A 34 9.50 5.46 -2.64
C LYS A 34 8.42 4.66 -1.93
N ILE A 35 8.24 4.91 -0.63
CA ILE A 35 7.15 4.35 0.14
C ILE A 35 5.97 5.31 0.08
N VAL A 36 4.80 4.79 -0.28
CA VAL A 36 3.54 5.52 -0.28
C VAL A 36 2.75 5.07 0.94
N GLU A 37 2.68 5.93 1.93
CA GLU A 37 1.99 5.65 3.19
C GLU A 37 0.48 5.85 3.02
N VAL A 38 -0.29 4.77 3.10
CA VAL A 38 -1.74 4.78 2.87
C VAL A 38 -2.56 4.69 4.15
N GLY A 39 -1.93 4.59 5.32
CA GLY A 39 -2.59 4.39 6.60
C GLY A 39 -3.66 5.42 6.96
N PRO A 40 -3.45 6.74 6.73
CA PRO A 40 -4.48 7.74 7.00
C PRO A 40 -5.74 7.62 6.14
N ARG A 41 -5.63 7.02 4.94
CA ARG A 41 -6.76 6.75 4.05
C ARG A 41 -7.16 5.28 4.07
N ASP A 42 -6.42 4.43 3.38
CA ASP A 42 -6.77 3.01 3.20
C ASP A 42 -6.79 2.24 4.52
N GLY A 43 -5.85 2.54 5.42
CA GLY A 43 -5.83 1.98 6.76
C GLY A 43 -7.10 2.38 7.53
N LEU A 44 -7.26 3.67 7.84
CA LEU A 44 -8.37 4.17 8.64
C LEU A 44 -9.76 3.92 8.01
N GLN A 45 -9.88 3.89 6.69
CA GLN A 45 -11.14 3.58 6.01
C GLN A 45 -11.65 2.18 6.36
N ASN A 46 -10.73 1.23 6.55
CA ASN A 46 -11.04 -0.17 6.85
C ASN A 46 -10.93 -0.50 8.36
N GLU A 47 -10.75 0.51 9.21
CA GLU A 47 -10.80 0.36 10.66
C GLU A 47 -12.22 0.32 11.20
N LYS A 48 -12.40 -0.43 12.30
CA LYS A 48 -13.69 -0.53 13.00
C LYS A 48 -14.05 0.75 13.74
N ASN A 49 -13.06 1.39 14.35
CA ASN A 49 -13.23 2.58 15.17
C ASN A 49 -12.94 3.84 14.35
N ILE A 50 -13.80 4.84 14.45
CA ILE A 50 -13.60 6.15 13.83
C ILE A 50 -12.82 7.03 14.82
N VAL A 51 -11.65 7.50 14.41
CA VAL A 51 -10.88 8.50 15.15
C VAL A 51 -11.33 9.92 14.81
N SER A 52 -11.15 10.85 15.74
CA SER A 52 -11.49 12.26 15.55
C SER A 52 -10.58 12.94 14.52
N THR A 53 -11.07 14.00 13.89
CA THR A 53 -10.33 14.84 12.94
C THR A 53 -8.95 15.29 13.45
N PRO A 54 -8.78 15.83 14.68
CA PRO A 54 -7.44 16.20 15.17
C PRO A 54 -6.49 15.01 15.32
N VAL A 55 -7.00 13.80 15.58
CA VAL A 55 -6.17 12.58 15.60
C VAL A 55 -5.66 12.26 14.20
N LYS A 56 -6.51 12.34 13.17
CA LYS A 56 -6.10 12.11 11.78
C LYS A 56 -5.05 13.13 11.33
N ILE A 57 -5.27 14.41 11.60
CA ILE A 57 -4.33 15.48 11.28
C ILE A 57 -2.98 15.23 11.95
N LYS A 58 -2.99 14.95 13.26
CA LYS A 58 -1.76 14.68 14.02
C LYS A 58 -1.00 13.47 13.48
N LEU A 59 -1.69 12.40 13.10
CA LEU A 59 -1.06 11.23 12.49
C LEU A 59 -0.30 11.61 11.21
N ILE A 60 -0.94 12.34 10.30
CA ILE A 60 -0.33 12.71 9.01
C ILE A 60 0.87 13.63 9.20
N ASP A 61 0.79 14.58 10.14
CA ASP A 61 1.92 15.44 10.48
C ASP A 61 3.09 14.62 11.05
N MET A 62 2.82 13.68 11.97
CA MET A 62 3.86 12.78 12.50
C MET A 62 4.49 11.89 11.41
N LEU A 63 3.70 11.39 10.46
CA LEU A 63 4.19 10.63 9.30
C LEU A 63 5.05 11.50 8.38
N SER A 64 4.72 12.78 8.24
CA SER A 64 5.52 13.77 7.50
C SER A 64 6.88 13.99 8.18
N GLU A 65 6.89 14.12 9.50
CA GLU A 65 8.12 14.23 10.29
C GLU A 65 8.98 12.95 10.24
N ALA A 66 8.37 11.79 10.03
CA ALA A 66 9.08 10.53 9.84
C ALA A 66 9.81 10.45 8.48
N GLY A 67 9.63 11.42 7.58
CA GLY A 67 10.36 11.50 6.31
C GLY A 67 9.67 10.78 5.14
N LEU A 68 8.41 10.39 5.29
CA LEU A 68 7.63 9.82 4.19
C LEU A 68 7.42 10.86 3.09
N SER A 69 7.78 10.52 1.86
CA SER A 69 7.67 11.43 0.72
C SER A 69 6.26 11.52 0.12
N VAL A 70 5.41 10.52 0.36
CA VAL A 70 4.02 10.48 -0.11
C VAL A 70 3.13 9.89 0.98
N ILE A 71 2.08 10.62 1.36
CA ILE A 71 1.12 10.20 2.40
C ILE A 71 -0.31 10.36 1.87
N GLU A 72 -0.97 9.25 1.58
CA GLU A 72 -2.36 9.26 1.15
C GLU A 72 -3.27 9.70 2.29
N THR A 73 -3.79 10.91 2.15
CA THR A 73 -4.27 11.72 3.27
C THR A 73 -5.70 11.38 3.66
N THR A 74 -6.59 11.22 2.67
CA THR A 74 -8.01 10.97 2.89
C THR A 74 -8.73 10.60 1.59
N SER A 75 -10.04 10.43 1.64
CA SER A 75 -10.91 10.07 0.52
C SER A 75 -12.11 10.99 0.44
N PHE A 76 -12.28 11.70 -0.67
CA PHE A 76 -13.44 12.56 -0.97
C PHE A 76 -14.64 11.74 -1.48
N VAL A 77 -14.96 10.68 -0.72
CA VAL A 77 -16.12 9.81 -0.90
C VAL A 77 -17.31 10.34 -0.10
N SER A 78 -18.51 9.84 -0.38
CA SER A 78 -19.68 10.22 0.42
C SER A 78 -19.52 9.73 1.87
N PRO A 79 -19.66 10.62 2.87
CA PRO A 79 -19.65 10.24 4.29
C PRO A 79 -20.76 9.24 4.65
N LYS A 80 -21.83 9.16 3.83
CA LYS A 80 -22.89 8.16 3.98
C LYS A 80 -22.39 6.73 3.82
N TRP A 81 -21.46 6.52 2.90
CA TRP A 81 -20.94 5.19 2.57
C TRP A 81 -19.67 4.87 3.34
N VAL A 82 -18.84 5.87 3.62
CA VAL A 82 -17.56 5.72 4.31
C VAL A 82 -17.45 6.80 5.40
N PRO A 83 -18.14 6.63 6.54
CA PRO A 83 -18.16 7.63 7.62
C PRO A 83 -16.77 7.88 8.22
N GLN A 84 -15.87 6.90 8.16
CA GLN A 84 -14.47 7.01 8.59
C GLN A 84 -13.75 8.19 7.94
N MET A 85 -14.11 8.49 6.68
CA MET A 85 -13.51 9.53 5.83
C MET A 85 -14.39 10.78 5.74
N GLY A 86 -15.43 10.91 6.57
CA GLY A 86 -16.40 12.00 6.46
C GLY A 86 -15.85 13.40 6.70
N ASP A 87 -14.69 13.50 7.36
CA ASP A 87 -13.97 14.74 7.67
C ASP A 87 -12.85 15.05 6.66
N HIS A 88 -12.93 14.49 5.45
CA HIS A 88 -11.91 14.62 4.40
C HIS A 88 -11.48 16.07 4.10
N THR A 89 -12.41 17.02 4.16
CA THR A 89 -12.14 18.43 3.86
C THR A 89 -11.31 19.07 4.96
N GLU A 90 -11.70 18.86 6.22
CA GLU A 90 -11.07 19.41 7.41
C GLU A 90 -9.69 18.80 7.59
N VAL A 91 -9.53 17.50 7.35
CA VAL A 91 -8.23 16.82 7.41
C VAL A 91 -7.28 17.38 6.35
N LEU A 92 -7.67 17.42 5.08
CA LEU A 92 -6.77 17.89 4.02
C LEU A 92 -6.36 19.36 4.24
N LYS A 93 -7.27 20.22 4.69
CA LYS A 93 -6.95 21.62 5.00
C LYS A 93 -6.10 21.77 6.27
N GLY A 94 -6.32 20.90 7.26
CA GLY A 94 -5.73 21.01 8.59
C GLY A 94 -4.29 20.51 8.71
N ILE A 95 -3.85 19.56 7.88
CA ILE A 95 -2.47 19.06 7.94
C ILE A 95 -1.44 20.11 7.51
N GLN A 96 -0.27 20.04 8.11
CA GLN A 96 0.88 20.83 7.69
C GLN A 96 1.39 20.33 6.33
N LYS A 97 1.68 21.26 5.42
CA LYS A 97 2.22 20.94 4.09
C LYS A 97 3.73 21.05 4.10
N PHE A 98 4.40 19.95 4.44
CA PHE A 98 5.86 19.91 4.47
C PHE A 98 6.44 20.07 3.05
N PRO A 99 7.53 20.85 2.87
CA PRO A 99 8.17 21.00 1.57
C PRO A 99 8.62 19.66 0.97
N GLY A 100 8.24 19.38 -0.27
CA GLY A 100 8.64 18.17 -1.00
C GLY A 100 7.88 16.89 -0.67
N ILE A 101 6.86 16.95 0.20
CA ILE A 101 5.97 15.82 0.50
C ILE A 101 4.66 15.96 -0.29
N ASN A 102 4.21 14.87 -0.89
CA ASN A 102 2.94 14.78 -1.60
C ASN A 102 1.85 14.22 -0.67
N TYR A 103 0.66 14.81 -0.75
CA TYR A 103 -0.50 14.45 0.06
C TYR A 103 -1.68 14.04 -0.83
N PRO A 104 -1.58 12.91 -1.57
CA PRO A 104 -2.64 12.50 -2.48
C PRO A 104 -3.94 12.17 -1.74
N VAL A 105 -5.07 12.36 -2.41
CA VAL A 105 -6.40 12.04 -1.89
C VAL A 105 -7.24 11.29 -2.91
N LEU A 106 -8.06 10.36 -2.44
CA LEU A 106 -8.92 9.55 -3.33
C LEU A 106 -10.12 10.37 -3.80
N THR A 107 -10.41 10.34 -5.11
CA THR A 107 -11.54 11.05 -5.73
C THR A 107 -12.37 10.07 -6.58
N PRO A 108 -13.46 9.49 -6.04
CA PRO A 108 -14.22 8.42 -6.72
C PRO A 108 -15.05 8.91 -7.91
N ASN A 109 -15.31 10.21 -8.01
CA ASN A 109 -16.15 10.84 -9.03
C ASN A 109 -15.80 12.33 -9.16
N LEU A 110 -16.36 13.00 -10.17
CA LEU A 110 -16.08 14.41 -10.46
C LEU A 110 -16.44 15.35 -9.29
N LYS A 111 -17.54 15.09 -8.57
CA LYS A 111 -17.93 15.90 -7.39
C LYS A 111 -16.90 15.79 -6.25
N GLY A 112 -16.41 14.57 -6.00
CA GLY A 112 -15.33 14.34 -5.02
C GLY A 112 -14.04 15.01 -5.45
N PHE A 113 -13.72 14.98 -6.75
CA PHE A 113 -12.59 15.72 -7.33
C PHE A 113 -12.71 17.23 -7.09
N GLU A 114 -13.84 17.84 -7.43
CA GLU A 114 -14.08 19.29 -7.21
C GLU A 114 -13.88 19.69 -5.74
N ALA A 115 -14.39 18.87 -4.81
CA ALA A 115 -14.21 19.08 -3.38
C ALA A 115 -12.73 18.96 -2.95
N ALA A 116 -12.00 17.99 -3.51
CA ALA A 116 -10.56 17.83 -3.27
C ALA A 116 -9.76 19.05 -3.76
N VAL A 117 -10.06 19.55 -4.95
CA VAL A 117 -9.44 20.78 -5.50
C VAL A 117 -9.75 21.98 -4.62
N ALA A 118 -11.01 22.17 -4.20
CA ALA A 118 -11.41 23.25 -3.29
C ALA A 118 -10.75 23.16 -1.90
N ALA A 119 -10.29 21.97 -1.51
CA ALA A 119 -9.52 21.73 -0.29
C ALA A 119 -7.99 21.85 -0.48
N GLY A 120 -7.52 22.12 -1.70
CA GLY A 120 -6.11 22.34 -2.02
C GLY A 120 -5.33 21.08 -2.40
N ALA A 121 -6.00 20.00 -2.79
CA ALA A 121 -5.33 18.79 -3.30
C ALA A 121 -4.52 19.12 -4.56
N LYS A 122 -3.26 18.67 -4.58
CA LYS A 122 -2.36 18.80 -5.75
C LYS A 122 -2.15 17.49 -6.50
N GLU A 123 -2.61 16.40 -5.89
CA GLU A 123 -2.58 15.06 -6.45
C GLU A 123 -3.85 14.34 -6.00
N VAL A 124 -4.49 13.65 -6.94
CA VAL A 124 -5.69 12.86 -6.68
C VAL A 124 -5.48 11.42 -7.14
N VAL A 125 -6.30 10.52 -6.60
CA VAL A 125 -6.24 9.10 -6.89
C VAL A 125 -7.58 8.62 -7.41
N ILE A 126 -7.55 7.86 -8.50
CA ILE A 126 -8.71 7.12 -9.04
C ILE A 126 -8.44 5.62 -8.92
N PHE A 127 -9.49 4.82 -8.72
CA PHE A 127 -9.35 3.38 -8.48
C PHE A 127 -10.26 2.59 -9.42
N GLY A 128 -9.69 1.64 -10.14
CA GLY A 128 -10.39 0.62 -10.92
C GLY A 128 -10.01 -0.78 -10.45
N ALA A 129 -10.39 -1.79 -11.22
CA ALA A 129 -10.05 -3.18 -10.93
C ALA A 129 -9.79 -3.97 -12.22
N ALA A 130 -9.03 -5.04 -12.10
CA ALA A 130 -8.82 -6.02 -13.17
C ALA A 130 -9.94 -7.07 -13.27
N SER A 131 -11.00 -6.93 -12.47
CA SER A 131 -12.13 -7.85 -12.37
C SER A 131 -13.46 -7.15 -12.64
N GLU A 132 -14.27 -7.70 -13.55
CA GLU A 132 -15.58 -7.15 -13.91
C GLU A 132 -16.57 -7.31 -12.76
N LEU A 133 -16.63 -8.49 -12.13
CA LEU A 133 -17.51 -8.72 -10.97
C LEU A 133 -17.13 -7.82 -9.80
N PHE A 134 -15.84 -7.55 -9.59
CA PHE A 134 -15.41 -6.62 -8.55
C PHE A 134 -15.86 -5.19 -8.85
N THR A 135 -15.67 -4.73 -10.08
CA THR A 135 -16.11 -3.40 -10.53
C THR A 135 -17.62 -3.25 -10.40
N LYS A 136 -18.38 -4.26 -10.86
CA LYS A 136 -19.84 -4.29 -10.77
C LYS A 136 -20.34 -4.26 -9.32
N LYS A 137 -19.70 -4.99 -8.41
CA LYS A 137 -20.10 -4.99 -7.00
C LYS A 137 -19.72 -3.71 -6.24
N ASN A 138 -18.62 -3.07 -6.62
CA ASN A 138 -18.12 -1.91 -5.87
C ASN A 138 -18.66 -0.57 -6.42
N ILE A 139 -18.86 -0.44 -7.73
CA ILE A 139 -19.30 0.82 -8.37
C ILE A 139 -20.44 0.66 -9.39
N ASN A 140 -21.02 -0.54 -9.50
CA ASN A 140 -22.19 -0.87 -10.33
C ASN A 140 -22.07 -0.43 -11.79
N CYS A 141 -20.91 -0.70 -12.39
CA CYS A 141 -20.63 -0.51 -13.81
C CYS A 141 -19.60 -1.54 -14.29
N SER A 142 -19.40 -1.64 -15.60
CA SER A 142 -18.28 -2.41 -16.17
C SER A 142 -16.94 -1.69 -15.98
N ILE A 143 -15.83 -2.39 -16.24
CA ILE A 143 -14.49 -1.76 -16.28
C ILE A 143 -14.45 -0.63 -17.32
N GLU A 144 -14.98 -0.84 -18.54
CA GLU A 144 -14.96 0.20 -19.57
C GLU A 144 -15.82 1.42 -19.19
N GLU A 145 -16.99 1.20 -18.62
CA GLU A 145 -17.83 2.29 -18.08
C GLU A 145 -17.12 3.04 -16.94
N SER A 146 -16.28 2.36 -16.14
CA SER A 146 -15.48 3.02 -15.11
C SER A 146 -14.46 3.98 -15.72
N PHE A 147 -13.80 3.59 -16.82
CA PHE A 147 -12.89 4.47 -17.55
C PHE A 147 -13.59 5.68 -18.15
N GLN A 148 -14.82 5.53 -18.65
CA GLN A 148 -15.61 6.68 -19.11
C GLN A 148 -15.88 7.69 -17.98
N ARG A 149 -16.09 7.21 -16.74
CA ARG A 149 -16.24 8.08 -15.57
C ARG A 149 -14.92 8.76 -15.18
N PHE A 150 -13.81 8.05 -15.30
CA PHE A 150 -12.48 8.59 -14.99
C PHE A 150 -12.00 9.62 -16.00
N ASP A 151 -12.40 9.51 -17.28
CA ASP A 151 -12.05 10.48 -18.32
C ASP A 151 -12.44 11.92 -17.94
N ALA A 152 -13.60 12.10 -17.30
CA ALA A 152 -14.03 13.40 -16.80
C ALA A 152 -13.10 13.95 -15.70
N ILE A 153 -12.66 13.10 -14.76
CA ILE A 153 -11.73 13.48 -13.69
C ILE A 153 -10.35 13.82 -14.28
N LEU A 154 -9.84 12.99 -15.19
CA LEU A 154 -8.52 13.15 -15.79
C LEU A 154 -8.43 14.44 -16.62
N LYS A 155 -9.45 14.77 -17.41
CA LYS A 155 -9.53 16.04 -18.15
C LYS A 155 -9.58 17.26 -17.24
N ALA A 156 -10.36 17.19 -16.15
CA ALA A 156 -10.45 18.27 -15.17
C ALA A 156 -9.13 18.44 -14.40
N ALA A 157 -8.49 17.34 -14.00
CA ALA A 157 -7.20 17.33 -13.33
C ALA A 157 -6.08 17.89 -14.22
N GLN A 158 -6.03 17.48 -15.49
CA GLN A 158 -5.07 18.02 -16.46
C GLN A 158 -5.25 19.53 -16.64
N SER A 159 -6.49 20.01 -16.75
CA SER A 159 -6.79 21.45 -16.87
C SER A 159 -6.38 22.25 -15.64
N ALA A 160 -6.36 21.62 -14.45
CA ALA A 160 -5.97 22.21 -13.18
C ALA A 160 -4.50 21.96 -12.79
N ASN A 161 -3.70 21.31 -13.65
CA ASN A 161 -2.33 20.84 -13.34
C ASN A 161 -2.24 19.97 -12.07
N ILE A 162 -3.21 19.06 -11.90
CA ILE A 162 -3.27 18.12 -10.78
C ILE A 162 -2.82 16.75 -11.26
N SER A 163 -1.84 16.15 -10.58
CA SER A 163 -1.38 14.79 -10.87
C SER A 163 -2.45 13.76 -10.51
N VAL A 164 -2.59 12.72 -11.33
CA VAL A 164 -3.52 11.63 -11.08
C VAL A 164 -2.79 10.30 -10.95
N ARG A 165 -2.92 9.65 -9.80
CA ARG A 165 -2.46 8.28 -9.57
C ARG A 165 -3.61 7.30 -9.85
N GLY A 166 -3.30 6.16 -10.45
CA GLY A 166 -4.27 5.08 -10.67
C GLY A 166 -4.07 3.92 -9.69
N TYR A 167 -5.16 3.30 -9.22
CA TYR A 167 -5.14 1.99 -8.56
C TYR A 167 -5.82 0.94 -9.44
N VAL A 168 -5.21 -0.23 -9.54
CA VAL A 168 -5.82 -1.42 -10.14
C VAL A 168 -5.95 -2.50 -9.06
N SER A 169 -7.15 -2.63 -8.51
CA SER A 169 -7.49 -3.70 -7.56
C SER A 169 -7.57 -5.07 -8.24
N CYS A 170 -7.50 -6.14 -7.43
CA CYS A 170 -7.56 -7.54 -7.86
C CYS A 170 -6.42 -7.96 -8.81
N ALA A 171 -5.25 -7.34 -8.73
CA ALA A 171 -4.13 -7.63 -9.64
C ALA A 171 -3.60 -9.06 -9.48
N LEU A 172 -3.66 -9.65 -8.28
CA LEU A 172 -3.18 -11.01 -8.00
C LEU A 172 -4.29 -12.03 -7.73
N GLY A 173 -5.55 -11.61 -7.86
CA GLY A 173 -6.73 -12.43 -7.59
C GLY A 173 -7.94 -11.60 -7.22
N CYS A 174 -9.12 -12.15 -7.46
CA CYS A 174 -10.41 -11.53 -7.16
C CYS A 174 -11.22 -12.41 -6.20
N PRO A 175 -11.89 -11.84 -5.18
CA PRO A 175 -12.74 -12.60 -4.26
C PRO A 175 -13.99 -13.20 -4.94
N TYR A 176 -14.29 -12.83 -6.18
CA TYR A 176 -15.48 -13.27 -6.92
C TYR A 176 -15.14 -14.15 -8.13
N GLU A 177 -14.13 -13.77 -8.91
CA GLU A 177 -13.71 -14.47 -10.14
C GLU A 177 -12.55 -15.44 -9.90
N GLY A 178 -11.90 -15.38 -8.74
CA GLY A 178 -10.72 -16.19 -8.43
C GLY A 178 -9.49 -15.67 -9.16
N LYS A 179 -8.94 -16.47 -10.09
CA LYS A 179 -7.72 -16.11 -10.82
C LYS A 179 -7.98 -14.97 -11.78
N ILE A 180 -7.13 -13.94 -11.74
CA ILE A 180 -7.11 -12.84 -12.71
C ILE A 180 -5.92 -13.03 -13.65
N SER A 181 -6.16 -12.91 -14.96
CA SER A 181 -5.12 -13.06 -15.97
C SER A 181 -4.13 -11.90 -15.93
N PRO A 182 -2.80 -12.14 -15.93
CA PRO A 182 -1.78 -11.08 -16.08
C PRO A 182 -2.03 -10.14 -17.27
N ALA A 183 -2.50 -10.67 -18.41
CA ALA A 183 -2.81 -9.87 -19.59
C ALA A 183 -3.95 -8.88 -19.33
N LYS A 184 -4.96 -9.26 -18.52
CA LYS A 184 -6.06 -8.35 -18.16
C LYS A 184 -5.58 -7.24 -17.24
N VAL A 185 -4.67 -7.53 -16.31
CA VAL A 185 -4.03 -6.50 -15.47
C VAL A 185 -3.22 -5.53 -16.34
N ALA A 186 -2.44 -6.05 -17.30
CA ALA A 186 -1.67 -5.23 -18.24
C ALA A 186 -2.57 -4.31 -19.08
N GLU A 187 -3.68 -4.82 -19.61
CA GLU A 187 -4.68 -4.05 -20.37
C GLU A 187 -5.25 -2.87 -19.56
N VAL A 188 -5.73 -3.13 -18.34
CA VAL A 188 -6.35 -2.10 -17.48
C VAL A 188 -5.30 -1.08 -17.03
N THR A 189 -4.10 -1.52 -16.65
CA THR A 189 -2.99 -0.64 -16.29
C THR A 189 -2.54 0.25 -17.45
N LYS A 190 -2.47 -0.33 -18.66
CA LYS A 190 -2.18 0.42 -19.90
C LYS A 190 -3.22 1.51 -20.13
N LYS A 191 -4.50 1.20 -19.93
CA LYS A 191 -5.59 2.17 -20.09
C LYS A 191 -5.42 3.35 -19.11
N PHE A 192 -5.23 3.11 -17.81
CA PHE A 192 -4.94 4.17 -16.83
C PHE A 192 -3.75 5.04 -17.25
N TYR A 193 -2.62 4.42 -17.60
CA TYR A 193 -1.41 5.14 -18.02
C TYR A 193 -1.68 6.00 -19.27
N SER A 194 -2.32 5.43 -20.30
CA SER A 194 -2.61 6.13 -21.54
C SER A 194 -3.62 7.28 -21.39
N MET A 195 -4.51 7.20 -20.39
CA MET A 195 -5.48 8.25 -20.11
C MET A 195 -4.91 9.41 -19.27
N GLY A 196 -3.67 9.29 -18.77
CA GLY A 196 -2.95 10.38 -18.11
C GLY A 196 -2.53 10.11 -16.66
N CYS A 197 -2.71 8.89 -16.13
CA CYS A 197 -2.14 8.57 -14.82
C CYS A 197 -0.61 8.52 -14.89
N TYR A 198 0.06 9.22 -13.97
CA TYR A 198 1.53 9.26 -13.94
C TYR A 198 2.15 7.99 -13.32
N GLU A 199 1.41 7.35 -12.41
CA GLU A 199 1.80 6.14 -11.69
C GLU A 199 0.56 5.27 -11.43
N ILE A 200 0.72 3.95 -11.58
CA ILE A 200 -0.34 2.95 -11.40
C ILE A 200 0.09 1.95 -10.34
N SER A 201 -0.67 1.87 -9.26
CA SER A 201 -0.45 0.93 -8.17
C SER A 201 -1.26 -0.34 -8.35
N LEU A 202 -0.54 -1.46 -8.41
CA LEU A 202 -1.05 -2.80 -8.69
C LEU A 202 -1.39 -3.48 -7.36
N GLY A 203 -2.69 -3.57 -7.07
CA GLY A 203 -3.21 -3.97 -5.76
C GLY A 203 -3.56 -5.46 -5.66
N ASP A 204 -2.89 -6.18 -4.76
CA ASP A 204 -3.37 -7.45 -4.21
C ASP A 204 -4.35 -7.20 -3.06
N THR A 205 -5.56 -6.81 -3.41
CA THR A 205 -6.60 -6.33 -2.48
C THR A 205 -7.00 -7.35 -1.41
N ILE A 206 -6.81 -8.64 -1.68
CA ILE A 206 -7.21 -9.73 -0.78
C ILE A 206 -6.00 -10.51 -0.24
N GLY A 207 -4.78 -10.11 -0.58
CA GLY A 207 -3.54 -10.69 -0.07
C GLY A 207 -3.34 -12.16 -0.45
N VAL A 208 -3.92 -12.63 -1.56
CA VAL A 208 -3.86 -14.05 -2.00
C VAL A 208 -2.69 -14.32 -2.95
N GLY A 209 -2.04 -13.26 -3.42
CA GLY A 209 -0.91 -13.38 -4.33
C GLY A 209 0.24 -14.13 -3.70
N THR A 210 0.99 -14.83 -4.54
CA THR A 210 2.27 -15.44 -4.17
C THR A 210 3.36 -14.90 -5.09
N PRO A 211 4.66 -15.05 -4.76
CA PRO A 211 5.73 -14.46 -5.56
C PRO A 211 5.71 -14.88 -7.05
N GLY A 212 5.27 -16.11 -7.35
CA GLY A 212 5.07 -16.54 -8.74
C GLY A 212 4.01 -15.72 -9.48
N ILE A 213 2.83 -15.54 -8.87
CA ILE A 213 1.72 -14.77 -9.45
C ILE A 213 2.12 -13.30 -9.60
N MET A 214 2.79 -12.72 -8.59
CA MET A 214 3.32 -11.35 -8.64
C MET A 214 4.27 -11.17 -9.83
N LYS A 215 5.21 -12.11 -10.02
CA LYS A 215 6.16 -12.08 -11.13
C LYS A 215 5.46 -12.14 -12.49
N ASP A 216 4.52 -13.06 -12.66
CA ASP A 216 3.79 -13.22 -13.94
C ASP A 216 2.96 -11.96 -14.27
N MET A 217 2.28 -11.41 -13.27
CA MET A 217 1.52 -10.16 -13.39
C MET A 217 2.43 -8.99 -13.80
N LEU A 218 3.51 -8.73 -13.05
CA LEU A 218 4.44 -7.64 -13.36
C LEU A 218 5.10 -7.82 -14.73
N SER A 219 5.49 -9.05 -15.07
CA SER A 219 6.11 -9.34 -16.37
C SER A 219 5.20 -8.97 -17.54
N ALA A 220 3.89 -9.19 -17.42
CA ALA A 220 2.91 -8.79 -18.43
C ALA A 220 2.71 -7.26 -18.46
N VAL A 221 2.55 -6.62 -17.30
CA VAL A 221 2.33 -5.17 -17.22
C VAL A 221 3.53 -4.37 -17.75
N MET A 222 4.75 -4.84 -17.48
CA MET A 222 6.00 -4.19 -17.94
C MET A 222 6.17 -4.21 -19.47
N GLN A 223 5.40 -5.00 -20.21
CA GLN A 223 5.37 -4.93 -21.68
C GLN A 223 4.63 -3.69 -22.19
N GLU A 224 3.71 -3.13 -21.38
CA GLU A 224 2.76 -2.11 -21.82
C GLU A 224 3.01 -0.74 -21.17
N VAL A 225 3.52 -0.74 -19.93
CA VAL A 225 3.71 0.46 -19.10
C VAL A 225 5.15 0.49 -18.57
N PRO A 226 5.85 1.65 -18.64
CA PRO A 226 7.21 1.75 -18.17
C PRO A 226 7.32 1.47 -16.67
N LEU A 227 8.36 0.73 -16.28
CA LEU A 227 8.58 0.28 -14.90
C LEU A 227 8.56 1.41 -13.87
N ALA A 228 9.05 2.60 -14.23
CA ALA A 228 9.08 3.76 -13.34
C ALA A 228 7.68 4.34 -13.00
N ALA A 229 6.65 3.97 -13.78
CA ALA A 229 5.26 4.35 -13.53
C ALA A 229 4.46 3.25 -12.82
N LEU A 230 5.12 2.18 -12.34
CA LEU A 230 4.48 1.07 -11.64
C LEU A 230 4.79 1.14 -10.14
N ALA A 231 3.74 0.93 -9.35
CA ALA A 231 3.82 0.69 -7.92
C ALA A 231 3.14 -0.64 -7.57
N VAL A 232 3.43 -1.18 -6.39
CA VAL A 232 2.73 -2.36 -5.86
C VAL A 232 2.10 -2.07 -4.52
N HIS A 233 0.93 -2.64 -4.29
CA HIS A 233 0.17 -2.52 -3.06
C HIS A 233 -0.28 -3.91 -2.61
N CYS A 234 0.37 -4.46 -1.60
CA CYS A 234 0.13 -5.83 -1.16
C CYS A 234 -0.52 -5.84 0.22
N HIS A 235 -1.70 -6.47 0.33
CA HIS A 235 -2.27 -6.82 1.63
C HIS A 235 -1.58 -8.05 2.21
N ASP A 236 -1.45 -8.10 3.53
CA ASP A 236 -0.81 -9.17 4.27
C ASP A 236 -1.80 -10.20 4.84
N THR A 237 -3.00 -10.26 4.28
CA THR A 237 -4.10 -11.14 4.71
C THR A 237 -3.67 -12.61 4.86
N TYR A 238 -2.81 -13.11 3.96
CA TYR A 238 -2.24 -14.47 4.01
C TYR A 238 -0.72 -14.49 4.29
N GLY A 239 -0.17 -13.42 4.88
CA GLY A 239 1.26 -13.33 5.23
C GLY A 239 2.19 -13.29 4.01
N GLN A 240 1.71 -12.81 2.87
CA GLN A 240 2.46 -12.80 1.60
C GLN A 240 2.98 -11.41 1.23
N ALA A 241 2.62 -10.34 1.94
CA ALA A 241 2.81 -8.98 1.44
C ALA A 241 4.28 -8.62 1.26
N LEU A 242 5.12 -8.93 2.25
CA LEU A 242 6.55 -8.62 2.19
C LEU A 242 7.28 -9.51 1.16
N ALA A 243 6.87 -10.77 1.02
CA ALA A 243 7.43 -11.68 0.02
C ALA A 243 7.07 -11.26 -1.42
N ASN A 244 5.82 -10.86 -1.65
CA ASN A 244 5.36 -10.31 -2.93
C ASN A 244 6.05 -8.98 -3.23
N THR A 245 6.22 -8.12 -2.23
CA THR A 245 6.98 -6.88 -2.35
C THR A 245 8.43 -7.15 -2.72
N LEU A 246 9.11 -8.09 -2.05
CA LEU A 246 10.47 -8.48 -2.40
C LEU A 246 10.57 -8.97 -3.85
N MET A 247 9.62 -9.76 -4.32
CA MET A 247 9.56 -10.16 -5.73
C MET A 247 9.42 -8.95 -6.66
N ALA A 248 8.56 -7.99 -6.33
CA ALA A 248 8.40 -6.75 -7.12
C ALA A 248 9.70 -5.92 -7.16
N LEU A 249 10.39 -5.78 -6.03
CA LEU A 249 11.71 -5.11 -5.95
C LEU A 249 12.74 -5.82 -6.83
N GLN A 250 12.76 -7.15 -6.85
CA GLN A 250 13.64 -7.94 -7.73
C GLN A 250 13.29 -7.78 -9.22
N MET A 251 12.03 -7.45 -9.55
CA MET A 251 11.61 -7.06 -10.90
C MET A 251 11.92 -5.59 -11.23
N GLY A 252 12.50 -4.84 -10.28
CA GLY A 252 12.91 -3.45 -10.42
C GLY A 252 11.83 -2.42 -10.09
N VAL A 253 10.66 -2.82 -9.55
CA VAL A 253 9.67 -1.87 -9.03
C VAL A 253 10.30 -1.10 -7.87
N SER A 254 10.16 0.22 -7.89
CA SER A 254 10.79 1.12 -6.92
C SER A 254 9.77 1.96 -6.13
N VAL A 255 8.49 1.64 -6.22
CA VAL A 255 7.41 2.27 -5.46
C VAL A 255 6.51 1.22 -4.83
N VAL A 256 6.30 1.32 -3.52
CA VAL A 256 5.55 0.34 -2.74
C VAL A 256 4.62 1.06 -1.78
N ASP A 257 3.37 0.59 -1.73
CA ASP A 257 2.36 1.11 -0.83
C ASP A 257 2.33 0.27 0.44
N SER A 258 2.22 0.93 1.58
CA SER A 258 2.13 0.29 2.90
C SER A 258 1.37 1.18 3.88
N SER A 259 0.91 0.60 4.97
CA SER A 259 0.18 1.31 6.01
C SER A 259 0.94 1.27 7.32
N VAL A 260 1.05 2.41 7.98
CA VAL A 260 1.57 2.55 9.35
C VAL A 260 0.92 1.50 10.25
N ALA A 261 1.71 0.84 11.09
CA ALA A 261 1.27 -0.17 12.05
C ALA A 261 0.41 -1.32 11.48
N GLY A 262 0.41 -1.52 10.15
CA GLY A 262 -0.49 -2.44 9.45
C GLY A 262 -1.97 -2.11 9.68
N LEU A 263 -2.33 -0.82 9.66
CA LEU A 263 -3.72 -0.38 9.75
C LEU A 263 -4.56 -0.88 8.56
N GLY A 264 -5.86 -0.96 8.84
CA GLY A 264 -6.88 -1.46 7.93
C GLY A 264 -7.20 -2.93 8.15
N GLY A 265 -7.93 -3.47 7.20
CA GLY A 265 -8.44 -4.82 7.20
C GLY A 265 -8.97 -5.18 5.82
N CYS A 266 -9.26 -6.46 5.60
CA CYS A 266 -9.88 -6.92 4.37
C CYS A 266 -11.38 -7.18 4.61
N PRO A 267 -12.30 -6.43 4.00
CA PRO A 267 -13.74 -6.71 4.11
C PRO A 267 -14.13 -8.11 3.64
N TYR A 268 -13.31 -8.73 2.80
CA TYR A 268 -13.53 -10.05 2.22
C TYR A 268 -12.93 -11.20 3.05
N ALA A 269 -12.14 -10.89 4.09
CA ALA A 269 -11.54 -11.88 4.99
C ALA A 269 -11.72 -11.43 6.45
N GLN A 270 -12.74 -11.99 7.11
CA GLN A 270 -13.09 -11.61 8.48
C GLN A 270 -11.91 -11.80 9.44
N GLY A 271 -11.48 -10.72 10.08
CA GLY A 271 -10.41 -10.72 11.08
C GLY A 271 -8.99 -10.79 10.51
N ALA A 272 -8.83 -10.84 9.19
CA ALA A 272 -7.51 -10.87 8.58
C ALA A 272 -6.84 -9.49 8.59
N SER A 273 -5.51 -9.51 8.57
CA SER A 273 -4.68 -8.32 8.31
C SER A 273 -5.09 -7.66 6.99
N GLY A 274 -5.02 -6.32 6.98
CA GLY A 274 -5.16 -5.50 5.78
C GLY A 274 -3.81 -5.28 5.12
N ASN A 275 -3.39 -4.03 5.08
CA ASN A 275 -2.16 -3.58 4.44
C ASN A 275 -0.87 -4.17 5.05
N LEU A 276 0.20 -4.20 4.25
CA LEU A 276 1.57 -4.36 4.73
C LEU A 276 1.93 -3.25 5.74
N ALA A 277 2.50 -3.62 6.89
CA ALA A 277 2.98 -2.66 7.87
C ALA A 277 4.22 -1.89 7.34
N THR A 278 4.17 -0.56 7.35
CA THR A 278 5.25 0.29 6.83
C THR A 278 6.56 0.08 7.58
N GLU A 279 6.52 -0.13 8.89
CA GLU A 279 7.70 -0.37 9.73
C GLU A 279 8.42 -1.68 9.34
N ASP A 280 7.65 -2.73 9.02
CA ASP A 280 8.19 -4.02 8.62
C ASP A 280 8.82 -3.93 7.21
N LEU A 281 8.23 -3.12 6.32
CA LEU A 281 8.78 -2.80 5.01
C LEU A 281 10.09 -2.02 5.13
N VAL A 282 10.11 -0.93 5.91
CA VAL A 282 11.31 -0.11 6.13
C VAL A 282 12.43 -0.95 6.73
N TYR A 283 12.12 -1.82 7.70
CA TYR A 283 13.08 -2.74 8.28
C TYR A 283 13.73 -3.67 7.24
N MET A 284 12.94 -4.23 6.33
CA MET A 284 13.48 -5.03 5.21
C MET A 284 14.36 -4.17 4.28
N LEU A 285 13.89 -2.98 3.90
CA LEU A 285 14.60 -2.11 2.95
C LEU A 285 15.92 -1.58 3.51
N GLU A 286 15.94 -1.15 4.77
CA GLU A 286 17.16 -0.75 5.47
C GLU A 286 18.15 -1.92 5.57
N GLY A 287 17.67 -3.11 5.94
CA GLY A 287 18.49 -4.33 5.99
C GLY A 287 19.05 -4.77 4.64
N LEU A 288 18.36 -4.44 3.54
CA LEU A 288 18.83 -4.64 2.16
C LEU A 288 19.74 -3.51 1.65
N GLY A 289 19.96 -2.45 2.42
CA GLY A 289 20.74 -1.28 2.00
C GLY A 289 20.04 -0.41 0.94
N ILE A 290 18.71 -0.46 0.87
CA ILE A 290 17.89 0.33 -0.05
C ILE A 290 17.45 1.62 0.65
N HIS A 291 17.71 2.77 0.03
CA HIS A 291 17.35 4.06 0.63
C HIS A 291 15.84 4.34 0.56
N THR A 292 15.25 4.77 1.68
CA THR A 292 13.84 5.19 1.77
C THR A 292 13.68 6.66 2.16
N GLY A 293 14.63 7.22 2.93
CA GLY A 293 14.51 8.56 3.54
C GLY A 293 13.66 8.59 4.81
N VAL A 294 13.11 7.45 5.24
CA VAL A 294 12.21 7.34 6.39
C VAL A 294 13.02 7.08 7.67
N ASN A 295 12.67 7.76 8.76
CA ASN A 295 13.19 7.50 10.10
C ASN A 295 12.30 6.47 10.81
N LEU A 296 12.84 5.25 10.99
CA LEU A 296 12.08 4.13 11.58
C LEU A 296 11.57 4.42 13.01
N GLN A 297 12.32 5.16 13.84
CA GLN A 297 11.88 5.48 15.21
C GLN A 297 10.68 6.43 15.21
N LYS A 298 10.74 7.51 14.43
CA LYS A 298 9.59 8.43 14.28
C LYS A 298 8.37 7.73 13.69
N LEU A 299 8.58 6.80 12.76
CA LEU A 299 7.50 6.00 12.19
C LEU A 299 6.84 5.09 13.25
N LEU A 300 7.64 4.42 14.09
CA LEU A 300 7.15 3.62 15.22
C LEU A 300 6.35 4.47 16.22
N GLU A 301 6.79 5.69 16.51
CA GLU A 301 6.05 6.64 17.36
C GLU A 301 4.68 7.00 16.76
N ALA A 302 4.63 7.29 15.46
CA ALA A 302 3.39 7.57 14.73
C ALA A 302 2.43 6.37 14.76
N GLY A 303 2.95 5.16 14.52
CA GLY A 303 2.20 3.91 14.57
C GLY A 303 1.63 3.61 15.96
N ASN A 304 2.43 3.83 17.01
CA ASN A 304 1.95 3.69 18.39
C ASN A 304 0.87 4.73 18.73
N PHE A 305 1.06 6.00 18.35
CA PHE A 305 0.07 7.06 18.56
C PHE A 305 -1.31 6.68 17.98
N ILE A 306 -1.36 6.25 16.73
CA ILE A 306 -2.64 5.91 16.10
C ILE A 306 -3.24 4.62 16.65
N CYS A 307 -2.43 3.61 16.97
CA CYS A 307 -2.92 2.38 17.61
C CYS A 307 -3.56 2.67 18.97
N GLN A 308 -2.96 3.54 19.78
CA GLN A 308 -3.54 3.99 21.05
C GLN A 308 -4.85 4.74 20.84
N ALA A 309 -4.91 5.67 19.88
CA ALA A 309 -6.12 6.43 19.59
C ALA A 309 -7.27 5.57 19.02
N LEU A 310 -6.95 4.52 18.27
CA LEU A 310 -7.90 3.53 17.77
C LEU A 310 -8.29 2.46 18.80
N ASN A 311 -7.62 2.41 19.95
CA ASN A 311 -7.72 1.33 20.93
C ASN A 311 -7.49 -0.06 20.29
N ARG A 312 -6.41 -0.20 19.52
CA ARG A 312 -5.99 -1.47 18.91
C ARG A 312 -4.51 -1.74 19.14
N LYS A 313 -4.11 -2.99 18.90
CA LYS A 313 -2.69 -3.38 18.86
C LYS A 313 -2.13 -3.17 17.45
N THR A 314 -0.83 -2.84 17.38
CA THR A 314 -0.10 -2.75 16.12
C THR A 314 0.02 -4.12 15.45
N SER A 315 -0.11 -4.14 14.12
CA SER A 315 0.14 -5.32 13.30
C SER A 315 1.60 -5.40 12.82
N SER A 316 2.39 -4.34 12.98
CA SER A 316 3.83 -4.37 12.69
C SER A 316 4.55 -5.32 13.64
N LYS A 317 5.28 -6.28 13.07
CA LYS A 317 6.12 -7.22 13.83
C LYS A 317 7.37 -6.53 14.38
N VAL A 318 7.91 -5.56 13.66
CA VAL A 318 9.02 -4.72 14.13
C VAL A 318 8.59 -3.96 15.39
N ALA A 319 7.44 -3.30 15.36
CA ALA A 319 6.92 -2.56 16.51
C ALA A 319 6.73 -3.46 17.75
N GLN A 320 6.19 -4.66 17.56
CA GLN A 320 6.00 -5.65 18.64
C GLN A 320 7.34 -6.13 19.24
N ALA A 321 8.39 -6.25 18.42
CA ALA A 321 9.70 -6.69 18.87
C ALA A 321 10.57 -5.56 19.45
N THR A 322 10.39 -4.33 18.97
CA THR A 322 11.15 -3.15 19.40
C THR A 322 10.57 -2.54 20.68
N CYS A 323 9.25 -2.35 20.71
CA CYS A 323 8.55 -1.76 21.84
C CYS A 323 7.86 -2.90 22.60
N LYS A 324 8.15 -3.07 23.90
CA LYS A 324 7.43 -4.02 24.76
C LYS A 324 5.97 -3.56 25.02
N LEU A 325 5.16 -3.40 23.96
CA LEU A 325 3.76 -2.92 23.95
C LEU A 325 2.73 -4.07 23.96
#